data_AF-A0A9D9SE18-F1
#
_entry.id   AF-A0A9D9SE18-F1
#
_cell.length_a   1.000
_cell.length_b   1.000
_cell.length_c   1.000
_cell.angle_alpha   90.00
_cell.angle_beta   90.00
_cell.angle_gamma   90.00
#
_symmetry.space_group_name_H-M   'P 1'
#
loop_
_entity.id
_entity.type
_entity.pdbx_description
1 polymer ?
#
loop_
_entity_poly.entity_id
_entity_poly.type
_entity_poly.pdbx_seq_one_letter_code
_entity_poly.pdbx_strand_id
1 'polypeptide(L)'
;MSKKTLRNRVVEAKDLGRSDQPSHILEPTDQLAEPRRPKFARIATFVRSHLVLIGVIVVLPLVGIGIFAKSGWLPGTDSLTGQRTGWFGKALPKNASSSWNPFAAPLPTPTPQLSRELVYAGSRLLSVIDANANETPPADLAVWRPSSGVWWVMGPGGTVQASYGWGTSGDIPVQGDFDGDGKTDFAVFRPSTGTWWITRSSDSSYFSSAFGQTGDIPAQADFDGDGKTDIALFRPANGTWYYTKSSDQTAVTVGYGLNGDTPAPADYDGDGRADITVWRASGTPTFYTVRSSDGGLQQAPYGASGDKAVPADYDGDGKADYAVYRTGANSNWYILQSSNAQTTTYQFGISGDKEVQNDYDGDGKCDIAVWRSSNGHWYIRQSGLNGTVREEAWGISGDIPVPAFYRR
;
A
#
# COMPACT_ATOMS: atom_id res chain seq x y z
N MET A 1 -40.49 -52.93 15.73
CA MET A 1 -40.67 -53.53 17.07
C MET A 1 -39.60 -52.90 17.98
N SER A 2 -39.81 -52.34 19.16
CA SER A 2 -40.97 -52.22 20.05
C SER A 2 -40.56 -51.27 21.21
N LYS A 3 -41.46 -50.32 21.55
CA LYS A 3 -41.77 -49.74 22.89
C LYS A 3 -40.62 -49.07 23.69
N LYS A 4 -40.59 -47.75 23.93
CA LYS A 4 -41.50 -46.87 24.72
C LYS A 4 -41.55 -47.29 26.22
N THR A 5 -41.46 -46.31 27.14
CA THR A 5 -42.38 -46.10 28.31
C THR A 5 -41.76 -45.91 29.73
N LEU A 6 -41.94 -44.69 30.30
CA LEU A 6 -42.35 -44.31 31.70
C LEU A 6 -41.32 -44.34 32.86
N ARG A 7 -41.41 -43.57 33.97
CA ARG A 7 -42.08 -42.32 34.45
C ARG A 7 -41.57 -42.03 35.89
N ASN A 8 -41.58 -40.75 36.28
CA ASN A 8 -41.92 -40.12 37.58
C ASN A 8 -41.45 -40.69 38.95
N ARG A 9 -40.93 -39.80 39.82
CA ARG A 9 -41.61 -39.14 40.99
C ARG A 9 -40.59 -38.35 41.84
N VAL A 10 -40.77 -37.04 42.06
CA VAL A 10 -41.51 -36.33 43.14
C VAL A 10 -40.86 -36.45 44.53
N VAL A 11 -40.40 -35.32 45.07
CA VAL A 11 -40.50 -34.96 46.50
C VAL A 11 -40.94 -33.49 46.60
N GLU A 12 -42.04 -33.29 47.33
CA GLU A 12 -42.65 -32.02 47.76
C GLU A 12 -41.92 -31.39 48.96
N ALA A 13 -42.01 -30.06 49.09
CA ALA A 13 -42.48 -29.35 50.30
C ALA A 13 -42.63 -27.83 49.97
N LYS A 14 -43.88 -27.33 49.86
CA LYS A 14 -44.58 -26.42 50.82
C LYS A 14 -43.84 -25.08 51.06
N ASP A 15 -44.23 -23.95 50.48
CA ASP A 15 -45.47 -23.12 50.60
C ASP A 15 -45.60 -22.35 51.92
N LEU A 16 -46.19 -21.14 51.83
CA LEU A 16 -46.36 -20.00 52.77
C LEU A 16 -45.51 -18.77 52.32
N GLY A 17 -46.06 -17.61 51.95
CA GLY A 17 -47.42 -17.11 51.98
C GLY A 17 -47.55 -15.81 51.16
N ARG A 18 -48.80 -15.34 51.06
CA ARG A 18 -49.43 -14.56 49.99
C ARG A 18 -50.00 -13.24 50.53
N SER A 19 -49.97 -12.16 49.74
CA SER A 19 -51.07 -11.18 49.54
C SER A 19 -50.67 -10.19 48.42
N ASP A 20 -51.27 -10.16 47.22
CA ASP A 20 -52.62 -9.64 46.85
C ASP A 20 -52.86 -8.23 47.42
N GLN A 21 -53.22 -7.14 46.72
CA GLN A 21 -53.76 -6.84 45.37
C GLN A 21 -53.77 -5.26 45.21
N PRO A 22 -54.37 -4.60 44.19
CA PRO A 22 -53.87 -3.36 43.56
C PRO A 22 -54.85 -2.15 43.56
N SER A 23 -54.46 -1.12 42.80
CA SER A 23 -55.27 -0.11 42.08
C SER A 23 -55.91 1.05 42.86
N HIS A 24 -55.64 2.29 42.41
CA HIS A 24 -56.61 3.37 42.43
C HIS A 24 -56.39 4.31 41.22
N ILE A 25 -57.46 4.45 40.44
CA ILE A 25 -57.73 5.44 39.38
C ILE A 25 -58.53 6.57 40.03
N LEU A 26 -58.26 7.84 39.70
CA LEU A 26 -59.25 8.91 39.48
C LEU A 26 -58.65 10.01 38.58
N GLU A 27 -59.45 10.46 37.60
CA GLU A 27 -59.13 11.38 36.50
C GLU A 27 -59.38 12.89 36.85
N PRO A 28 -59.69 13.84 35.91
CA PRO A 28 -58.87 15.02 35.65
C PRO A 28 -59.63 16.34 35.92
N THR A 29 -58.98 17.49 35.72
CA THR A 29 -59.69 18.78 35.61
C THR A 29 -59.15 19.60 34.45
N ASP A 30 -59.95 19.67 33.39
CA ASP A 30 -60.02 20.75 32.42
C ASP A 30 -60.82 21.93 33.01
N GLN A 31 -60.40 23.17 32.77
CA GLN A 31 -61.31 24.29 32.54
C GLN A 31 -60.75 25.27 31.50
N LEU A 32 -61.53 25.43 30.43
CA LEU A 32 -61.44 26.43 29.36
C LEU A 32 -62.15 27.74 29.75
N ALA A 33 -61.62 28.91 29.36
CA ALA A 33 -62.36 30.03 28.72
C ALA A 33 -61.47 31.29 28.46
N GLU A 34 -61.22 31.60 27.18
CA GLU A 34 -60.91 32.96 26.64
C GLU A 34 -62.21 33.82 26.53
N PRO A 35 -62.29 35.12 26.09
CA PRO A 35 -61.30 36.01 25.41
C PRO A 35 -61.30 37.52 25.83
N ARG A 36 -60.34 38.32 25.31
CA ARG A 36 -60.55 39.71 24.81
C ARG A 36 -59.30 40.23 24.05
N ARG A 37 -59.42 40.39 22.73
CA ARG A 37 -58.51 41.15 21.82
C ARG A 37 -59.00 42.62 21.69
N PRO A 38 -58.36 43.53 20.91
CA PRO A 38 -56.96 43.95 20.79
C PRO A 38 -56.82 45.51 20.81
N LYS A 39 -55.60 46.07 20.66
CA LYS A 39 -55.27 47.15 19.68
C LYS A 39 -53.80 47.59 19.78
N PHE A 40 -53.08 47.41 18.68
CA PHE A 40 -51.87 48.14 18.34
C PHE A 40 -52.14 49.65 18.37
N ALA A 41 -51.25 50.44 18.98
CA ALA A 41 -50.67 51.62 18.34
C ALA A 41 -49.62 52.29 19.23
N ARG A 42 -48.59 52.81 18.55
CA ARG A 42 -47.66 53.88 18.96
C ARG A 42 -46.30 53.47 19.52
N ILE A 43 -45.54 52.85 18.61
CA ILE A 43 -44.21 53.34 18.20
C ILE A 43 -44.15 54.88 18.28
N ALA A 44 -43.00 55.38 18.76
CA ALA A 44 -42.56 56.79 18.78
C ALA A 44 -42.64 57.51 20.14
N THR A 45 -41.87 57.09 21.15
CA THR A 45 -41.13 58.04 22.04
C THR A 45 -39.96 57.36 22.79
N PHE A 46 -38.97 56.79 22.08
CA PHE A 46 -37.76 56.20 22.71
C PHE A 46 -36.44 56.90 22.28
N VAL A 47 -36.50 58.05 21.59
CA VAL A 47 -35.32 58.58 20.84
C VAL A 47 -34.72 59.89 21.39
N ARG A 48 -34.93 60.30 22.65
CA ARG A 48 -34.32 61.57 23.13
C ARG A 48 -33.53 61.57 24.44
N SER A 49 -33.18 60.42 25.03
CA SER A 49 -32.36 60.40 26.26
C SER A 49 -31.13 59.47 26.26
N HIS A 50 -30.77 58.81 25.16
CA HIS A 50 -29.63 57.86 25.13
C HIS A 50 -28.52 58.19 24.13
N LEU A 51 -28.50 59.39 23.52
CA LEU A 51 -27.51 59.74 22.49
C LEU A 51 -26.17 60.30 23.00
N VAL A 52 -25.99 60.55 24.31
CA VAL A 52 -24.69 61.01 24.84
C VAL A 52 -23.87 59.87 25.47
N LEU A 53 -24.50 58.76 25.87
CA LEU A 53 -23.76 57.63 26.46
C LEU A 53 -23.23 56.62 25.42
N ILE A 54 -23.76 56.63 24.19
CA ILE A 54 -23.27 55.78 23.10
C ILE A 54 -22.02 56.40 22.44
N GLY A 55 -21.84 57.72 22.49
CA GLY A 55 -20.69 58.40 21.89
C GLY A 55 -19.36 58.17 22.62
N VAL A 56 -19.37 57.96 23.94
CA VAL A 56 -18.14 57.77 24.73
C VAL A 56 -17.72 56.29 24.82
N ILE A 57 -18.65 55.36 24.65
CA ILE A 57 -18.36 53.91 24.65
C ILE A 57 -17.86 53.41 23.28
N VAL A 58 -18.07 54.16 22.19
CA VAL A 58 -17.62 53.77 20.84
C VAL A 58 -16.27 54.36 20.43
N VAL A 59 -15.76 55.38 21.13
CA VAL A 59 -14.44 55.99 20.79
C VAL A 59 -13.27 55.37 21.55
N LEU A 60 -13.49 54.77 22.72
CA LEU A 60 -12.43 54.07 23.48
C LEU A 60 -11.99 52.70 22.91
N PRO A 61 -12.82 51.94 22.14
CA PRO A 61 -12.33 50.77 21.42
C PRO A 61 -11.63 51.13 20.11
N LEU A 62 -11.93 52.28 19.48
CA LEU A 62 -11.38 52.64 18.16
C LEU A 62 -9.93 53.14 18.22
N VAL A 63 -9.53 53.82 19.29
CA VAL A 63 -8.11 54.16 19.52
C VAL A 63 -7.32 52.91 19.94
N GLY A 64 -7.97 51.94 20.60
CA GLY A 64 -7.42 50.61 20.83
C GLY A 64 -7.16 49.86 19.53
N ILE A 65 -8.14 49.76 18.63
CA ILE A 65 -7.99 49.04 17.37
C ILE A 65 -6.87 49.63 16.48
N GLY A 66 -6.69 50.95 16.48
CA GLY A 66 -5.60 51.61 15.75
C GLY A 66 -4.19 51.34 16.30
N ILE A 67 -4.05 51.14 17.61
CA ILE A 67 -2.77 50.78 18.25
C ILE A 67 -2.50 49.26 18.14
N PHE A 68 -3.55 48.43 18.04
CA PHE A 68 -3.45 46.97 17.90
C PHE A 68 -3.06 46.47 16.50
N ALA A 69 -3.26 47.28 15.45
CA ALA A 69 -2.93 46.90 14.08
C ALA A 69 -1.41 46.87 13.79
N LYS A 70 -0.57 47.47 14.65
CA LYS A 70 0.88 47.59 14.41
C LYS A 70 1.71 46.40 14.91
N SER A 71 1.08 45.42 15.56
CA SER A 71 1.77 44.33 16.28
C SER A 71 1.53 42.94 15.70
N GLY A 72 0.92 42.82 14.52
CA GLY A 72 0.71 41.53 13.84
C GLY A 72 -0.45 40.68 14.36
N TRP A 73 -1.46 41.28 14.99
CA TRP A 73 -2.57 40.55 15.62
C TRP A 73 -3.76 40.26 14.70
N LEU A 74 -3.84 40.94 13.56
CA LEU A 74 -4.91 40.78 12.57
C LEU A 74 -4.44 39.95 11.38
N PRO A 75 -5.33 39.20 10.71
CA PRO A 75 -4.97 38.45 9.53
C PRO A 75 -4.44 39.36 8.43
N GLY A 76 -3.28 39.01 7.88
CA GLY A 76 -2.61 39.80 6.86
C GLY A 76 -1.86 38.91 5.88
N THR A 77 -1.71 39.39 4.65
CA THR A 77 -0.86 38.74 3.65
C THR A 77 0.39 39.58 3.50
N ASP A 78 1.54 38.97 3.73
CA ASP A 78 2.82 39.61 3.47
C ASP A 78 2.96 39.85 1.95
N SER A 79 3.16 41.10 1.56
CA SER A 79 3.17 41.51 0.15
C SER A 79 4.42 41.10 -0.62
N LEU A 80 5.48 40.66 0.06
CA LEU A 80 6.74 40.22 -0.55
C LEU A 80 6.80 38.70 -0.69
N THR A 81 6.26 37.97 0.28
CA THR A 81 6.35 36.50 0.36
C THR A 81 5.04 35.78 0.07
N GLY A 82 3.91 36.50 0.03
CA GLY A 82 2.58 35.93 -0.13
C GLY A 82 2.10 35.11 1.08
N GLN A 83 2.87 35.06 2.17
CA GLN A 83 2.50 34.31 3.37
C GLN A 83 1.31 34.97 4.08
N ARG A 84 0.31 34.15 4.40
CA ARG A 84 -0.87 34.59 5.16
C ARG A 84 -0.64 34.35 6.64
N THR A 85 -0.90 35.36 7.44
CA THR A 85 -0.90 35.30 8.91
C THR A 85 -2.33 35.32 9.41
N GLY A 86 -2.61 34.52 10.44
CA GLY A 86 -3.89 34.50 11.13
C GLY A 86 -3.91 35.49 12.30
N TRP A 87 -4.95 35.39 13.13
CA TRP A 87 -4.98 36.14 14.39
C TRP A 87 -3.77 35.78 15.27
N PHE A 88 -3.22 36.78 15.97
CA PHE A 88 -2.02 36.64 16.83
C PHE A 88 -0.69 36.34 16.12
N GLY A 89 -0.58 36.65 14.82
CA GLY A 89 0.71 36.63 14.11
C GLY A 89 1.23 35.23 13.76
N LYS A 90 0.42 34.18 13.94
CA LYS A 90 0.78 32.82 13.52
C LYS A 90 0.58 32.65 12.02
N ALA A 91 1.58 32.08 11.35
CA ALA A 91 1.48 31.73 9.94
C ALA A 91 0.35 30.72 9.72
N LEU A 92 -0.50 30.98 8.73
CA LEU A 92 -1.52 30.04 8.29
C LEU A 92 -0.91 29.03 7.30
N PRO A 93 -1.28 27.74 7.38
CA PRO A 93 -0.98 26.77 6.32
C PRO A 93 -1.53 27.27 4.98
N LYS A 94 -0.85 26.94 3.88
CA LYS A 94 -1.19 27.42 2.51
C LYS A 94 -2.64 27.13 2.07
N ASN A 95 -3.36 26.23 2.77
CA ASN A 95 -4.69 25.75 2.42
C ASN A 95 -5.77 25.99 3.51
N ALA A 96 -5.55 26.90 4.47
CA ALA A 96 -6.52 27.15 5.53
C ALA A 96 -7.82 27.81 5.00
N SER A 97 -8.98 27.17 5.23
CA SER A 97 -10.30 27.73 4.94
C SER A 97 -10.78 28.68 6.06
N SER A 98 -11.87 29.41 5.82
CA SER A 98 -12.46 30.40 6.74
C SER A 98 -13.04 29.82 8.04
N SER A 99 -12.99 28.50 8.25
CA SER A 99 -13.54 27.79 9.41
C SER A 99 -12.45 27.24 10.36
N TRP A 100 -11.32 27.92 10.51
CA TRP A 100 -10.25 27.49 11.39
C TRP A 100 -10.53 27.84 12.87
N ASN A 101 -10.56 26.84 13.75
CA ASN A 101 -10.76 27.00 15.19
C ASN A 101 -9.42 26.93 15.95
N PRO A 102 -8.97 28.02 16.62
CA PRO A 102 -7.72 28.04 17.38
C PRO A 102 -7.73 27.19 18.66
N PHE A 103 -8.90 26.71 19.09
CA PHE A 103 -9.08 25.91 20.31
C PHE A 103 -9.46 24.45 20.03
N ALA A 104 -9.52 24.03 18.76
CA ALA A 104 -9.55 22.61 18.47
C ALA A 104 -8.27 21.99 19.05
N ALA A 105 -8.39 20.90 19.81
CA ALA A 105 -7.25 20.04 20.07
C ALA A 105 -6.56 19.84 18.71
N PRO A 106 -5.22 19.95 18.62
CA PRO A 106 -4.56 19.69 17.36
C PRO A 106 -5.11 18.35 16.88
N LEU A 107 -5.79 18.36 15.72
CA LEU A 107 -5.90 17.13 14.95
C LEU A 107 -4.50 16.54 15.01
N PRO A 108 -4.33 15.25 15.38
CA PRO A 108 -3.00 14.65 15.42
C PRO A 108 -2.35 15.15 14.15
N THR A 109 -1.29 15.95 14.31
CA THR A 109 -0.57 16.47 13.14
C THR A 109 -0.41 15.22 12.30
N PRO A 110 -0.95 15.12 11.07
CA PRO A 110 -0.61 13.98 10.27
C PRO A 110 0.90 14.03 10.31
N THR A 111 1.50 13.08 11.02
CA THR A 111 2.94 12.91 11.03
C THR A 111 3.22 12.96 9.54
N PRO A 112 3.97 13.96 9.04
CA PRO A 112 4.20 14.07 7.62
C PRO A 112 4.56 12.67 7.19
N GLN A 113 3.69 12.01 6.41
CA GLN A 113 4.00 10.68 5.96
C GLN A 113 5.22 10.91 5.09
N LEU A 114 6.36 10.53 5.66
CA LEU A 114 7.66 10.62 5.02
C LEU A 114 7.48 9.89 3.69
N SER A 115 7.74 10.60 2.59
CA SER A 115 7.64 10.07 1.24
C SER A 115 8.41 8.75 1.18
N ARG A 116 7.70 7.68 0.81
CA ARG A 116 8.19 6.30 0.77
C ARG A 116 8.93 6.09 -0.56
N GLU A 117 10.12 5.52 -0.49
CA GLU A 117 10.97 5.16 -1.64
C GLU A 117 10.72 3.70 -2.03
N LEU A 118 10.62 3.42 -3.33
CA LEU A 118 10.15 2.15 -3.89
C LEU A 118 11.30 1.37 -4.56
N VAL A 119 11.60 0.15 -4.11
CA VAL A 119 12.64 -0.75 -4.68
C VAL A 119 11.96 -2.00 -5.21
N TYR A 120 11.90 -2.26 -6.52
CA TYR A 120 11.27 -3.47 -7.07
C TYR A 120 12.21 -4.67 -7.27
N ALA A 121 11.68 -5.86 -6.97
CA ALA A 121 12.01 -7.17 -7.49
C ALA A 121 10.98 -7.57 -8.55
N GLY A 122 11.31 -7.37 -9.82
CA GLY A 122 10.37 -7.70 -10.90
C GLY A 122 9.08 -6.93 -10.67
N SER A 123 7.96 -7.62 -10.48
CA SER A 123 6.67 -6.97 -10.21
C SER A 123 6.61 -6.15 -8.91
N ARG A 124 7.47 -6.37 -7.90
CA ARG A 124 7.13 -5.95 -6.53
C ARG A 124 8.21 -5.20 -5.75
N LEU A 125 7.80 -4.14 -5.06
CA LEU A 125 8.43 -3.46 -3.91
C LEU A 125 9.04 -4.40 -2.84
N LEU A 126 10.35 -4.27 -2.54
CA LEU A 126 11.22 -5.13 -1.72
C LEU A 126 11.69 -4.52 -0.39
N SER A 127 11.80 -3.20 -0.24
CA SER A 127 12.16 -2.55 1.04
C SER A 127 11.91 -1.03 1.07
N VAL A 128 11.79 -0.47 2.28
CA VAL A 128 11.54 0.95 2.65
C VAL A 128 12.83 1.52 3.27
N ILE A 129 13.26 2.74 2.87
CA ILE A 129 14.17 3.76 3.50
C ILE A 129 14.92 4.46 2.33
N ASP A 130 14.75 5.76 2.01
CA ASP A 130 15.11 6.95 2.79
C ASP A 130 14.10 8.14 2.66
N ALA A 131 13.86 8.86 3.76
CA ALA A 131 12.91 9.98 3.84
C ALA A 131 13.35 11.30 3.15
N ASN A 132 14.46 11.31 2.39
CA ASN A 132 15.08 12.52 1.83
C ASN A 132 15.59 12.37 0.38
N ALA A 133 15.36 11.25 -0.30
CA ALA A 133 15.74 11.11 -1.72
C ALA A 133 14.67 11.81 -2.59
N ASN A 134 15.08 12.83 -3.35
CA ASN A 134 14.17 13.55 -4.26
C ASN A 134 13.88 12.77 -5.56
N GLU A 135 14.60 11.68 -5.83
CA GLU A 135 14.42 10.71 -6.93
C GLU A 135 14.98 9.36 -6.44
N THR A 136 14.33 8.24 -6.77
CA THR A 136 14.82 6.89 -6.41
C THR A 136 15.96 6.52 -7.38
N PRO A 137 17.04 5.83 -6.96
CA PRO A 137 18.06 5.38 -7.89
C PRO A 137 17.45 4.36 -8.87
N PRO A 138 17.67 4.46 -10.20
CA PRO A 138 17.11 3.52 -11.16
C PRO A 138 17.51 2.06 -10.91
N ALA A 139 16.61 1.12 -11.20
CA ALA A 139 16.88 -0.31 -11.16
C ALA A 139 18.00 -0.72 -12.12
N ASP A 140 18.74 -1.73 -11.71
CA ASP A 140 19.91 -2.24 -12.43
C ASP A 140 19.53 -3.38 -13.35
N LEU A 141 20.19 -3.39 -14.52
CA LEU A 141 20.09 -4.50 -15.46
C LEU A 141 21.01 -5.62 -14.96
N ALA A 142 20.41 -6.69 -14.46
CA ALA A 142 21.16 -7.85 -13.99
C ALA A 142 20.66 -9.13 -14.62
N VAL A 143 21.58 -10.06 -14.83
CA VAL A 143 21.29 -11.41 -15.30
C VAL A 143 21.99 -12.45 -14.44
N TRP A 144 21.33 -13.58 -14.19
CA TRP A 144 21.95 -14.77 -13.63
C TRP A 144 22.14 -15.81 -14.72
N ARG A 145 23.34 -16.40 -14.79
CA ARG A 145 23.73 -17.36 -15.82
C ARG A 145 23.69 -18.79 -15.30
N PRO A 146 22.67 -19.60 -15.64
CA PRO A 146 22.50 -20.95 -15.08
C PRO A 146 23.64 -21.91 -15.39
N SER A 147 24.35 -21.71 -16.51
CA SER A 147 25.47 -22.56 -16.93
C SER A 147 26.71 -22.40 -16.07
N SER A 148 26.81 -21.30 -15.32
CA SER A 148 27.98 -20.97 -14.47
C SER A 148 27.61 -20.63 -13.03
N GLY A 149 26.32 -20.40 -12.74
CA GLY A 149 25.88 -19.85 -11.47
C GLY A 149 26.39 -18.43 -11.23
N VAL A 150 26.71 -17.64 -12.26
CA VAL A 150 27.28 -16.30 -12.08
C VAL A 150 26.22 -15.23 -12.32
N TRP A 151 26.12 -14.29 -11.39
CA TRP A 151 25.38 -13.05 -11.52
C TRP A 151 26.20 -12.02 -12.28
N TRP A 152 25.57 -11.22 -13.15
CA TRP A 152 26.20 -10.14 -13.91
C TRP A 152 25.35 -8.89 -13.81
N VAL A 153 25.88 -7.84 -13.17
CA VAL A 153 25.20 -6.56 -12.99
C VAL A 153 25.85 -5.51 -13.88
N MET A 154 25.01 -4.83 -14.68
CA MET A 154 25.45 -3.80 -15.61
C MET A 154 25.93 -2.56 -14.86
N GLY A 155 27.11 -2.09 -15.23
CA GLY A 155 27.68 -0.84 -14.79
C GLY A 155 27.38 0.34 -15.70
N PRO A 156 27.82 1.55 -15.31
CA PRO A 156 27.78 2.72 -16.17
C PRO A 156 28.40 2.43 -17.56
N GLY A 157 27.72 2.93 -18.61
CA GLY A 157 28.18 2.77 -19.99
C GLY A 157 28.21 1.33 -20.50
N GLY A 158 27.46 0.41 -19.89
CA GLY A 158 27.37 -0.99 -20.30
C GLY A 158 28.59 -1.84 -19.93
N THR A 159 29.38 -1.39 -18.96
CA THR A 159 30.50 -2.16 -18.42
C THR A 159 30.03 -3.25 -17.44
N VAL A 160 30.87 -4.24 -17.15
CA VAL A 160 30.62 -5.16 -16.02
C VAL A 160 31.03 -4.46 -14.73
N GLN A 161 30.05 -4.12 -13.89
CA GLN A 161 30.32 -3.53 -12.58
C GLN A 161 30.49 -4.59 -11.50
N ALA A 162 29.64 -5.61 -11.51
CA ALA A 162 29.76 -6.72 -10.59
C ALA A 162 29.52 -8.03 -11.32
N SER A 163 30.33 -9.03 -10.96
CA SER A 163 30.04 -10.42 -11.25
C SER A 163 30.26 -11.24 -10.01
N TYR A 164 29.29 -12.09 -9.66
CA TYR A 164 29.32 -12.87 -8.42
C TYR A 164 28.98 -14.32 -8.73
N GLY A 165 29.95 -15.22 -8.52
CA GLY A 165 29.79 -16.65 -8.76
C GLY A 165 29.06 -17.31 -7.60
N TRP A 166 27.74 -17.47 -7.72
CA TRP A 166 26.90 -18.05 -6.70
C TRP A 166 25.63 -18.74 -7.24
N GLY A 167 25.42 -19.96 -6.76
CA GLY A 167 24.36 -20.87 -7.20
C GLY A 167 24.88 -21.96 -8.12
N THR A 168 23.98 -22.85 -8.52
CA THR A 168 24.28 -23.96 -9.43
C THR A 168 23.16 -24.14 -10.45
N SER A 169 23.40 -24.97 -11.47
CA SER A 169 22.40 -25.25 -12.50
C SER A 169 21.14 -25.86 -11.87
N GLY A 170 19.98 -25.32 -12.21
CA GLY A 170 18.68 -25.71 -11.65
C GLY A 170 18.24 -24.91 -10.42
N ASP A 171 19.10 -24.04 -9.88
CA ASP A 171 18.67 -23.03 -8.91
C ASP A 171 17.79 -21.96 -9.59
N ILE A 172 16.89 -21.37 -8.82
CA ILE A 172 16.03 -20.26 -9.23
C ILE A 172 16.61 -18.97 -8.64
N PRO A 173 17.05 -17.99 -9.44
CA PRO A 173 17.47 -16.71 -8.91
C PRO A 173 16.27 -15.98 -8.30
N VAL A 174 16.47 -15.44 -7.11
CA VAL A 174 15.49 -14.68 -6.35
C VAL A 174 16.13 -13.37 -5.91
N GLN A 175 15.32 -12.35 -5.83
CA GLN A 175 15.73 -10.96 -5.57
C GLN A 175 15.01 -10.51 -4.30
N GLY A 176 15.73 -9.76 -3.47
CA GLY A 176 15.29 -9.28 -2.18
C GLY A 176 16.43 -8.59 -1.45
N ASP A 177 16.08 -7.68 -0.55
CA ASP A 177 16.95 -7.09 0.46
C ASP A 177 16.70 -7.86 1.77
N PHE A 178 17.48 -8.92 2.03
CA PHE A 178 17.24 -9.83 3.16
C PHE A 178 17.93 -9.37 4.44
N ASP A 179 18.87 -8.43 4.36
CA ASP A 179 19.58 -7.91 5.53
C ASP A 179 19.17 -6.49 5.94
N GLY A 180 18.43 -5.78 5.08
CA GLY A 180 17.84 -4.47 5.32
C GLY A 180 18.81 -3.32 5.12
N ASP A 181 19.82 -3.48 4.26
CA ASP A 181 20.77 -2.41 3.94
C ASP A 181 20.30 -1.49 2.79
N GLY A 182 19.13 -1.79 2.21
CA GLY A 182 18.53 -1.07 1.10
C GLY A 182 18.97 -1.58 -0.27
N LYS A 183 19.85 -2.57 -0.38
CA LYS A 183 20.31 -3.15 -1.64
C LYS A 183 19.75 -4.55 -1.83
N THR A 184 19.62 -4.92 -3.09
CA THR A 184 19.29 -6.30 -3.44
C THR A 184 20.48 -7.22 -3.18
N ASP A 185 20.23 -8.27 -2.40
CA ASP A 185 21.16 -9.35 -2.14
C ASP A 185 21.18 -10.36 -3.29
N PHE A 186 22.30 -11.08 -3.44
CA PHE A 186 22.41 -12.16 -4.41
C PHE A 186 21.86 -13.45 -3.80
N ALA A 187 20.68 -13.86 -4.25
CA ALA A 187 19.97 -14.98 -3.65
C ALA A 187 19.46 -16.00 -4.67
N VAL A 188 19.50 -17.28 -4.28
CA VAL A 188 18.93 -18.37 -5.06
C VAL A 188 18.11 -19.31 -4.19
N PHE A 189 17.01 -19.83 -4.74
CA PHE A 189 16.28 -20.97 -4.18
C PHE A 189 16.64 -22.24 -4.94
N ARG A 190 16.99 -23.30 -4.22
CA ARG A 190 17.29 -24.62 -4.79
C ARG A 190 16.10 -25.56 -4.65
N PRO A 191 15.33 -25.83 -5.72
CA PRO A 191 14.10 -26.62 -5.61
C PRO A 191 14.33 -28.09 -5.25
N SER A 192 15.50 -28.64 -5.60
CA SER A 192 15.84 -30.03 -5.31
C SER A 192 16.05 -30.32 -3.82
N THR A 193 16.40 -29.31 -3.02
CA THR A 193 16.62 -29.44 -1.58
C THR A 193 15.71 -28.54 -0.74
N GLY A 194 14.92 -27.67 -1.38
CA GLY A 194 14.08 -26.69 -0.67
C GLY A 194 14.90 -25.69 0.13
N THR A 195 16.06 -25.27 -0.40
CA THR A 195 17.03 -24.46 0.36
C THR A 195 17.25 -23.11 -0.29
N TRP A 196 17.20 -22.06 0.52
CA TRP A 196 17.58 -20.70 0.14
C TRP A 196 19.06 -20.48 0.43
N TRP A 197 19.74 -19.79 -0.47
CA TRP A 197 21.13 -19.37 -0.32
C TRP A 197 21.20 -17.89 -0.64
N ILE A 198 21.62 -17.08 0.32
CA ILE A 198 21.59 -15.62 0.22
C ILE A 198 22.97 -15.09 0.57
N THR A 199 23.55 -14.29 -0.31
CA THR A 199 24.75 -13.50 -0.03
C THR A 199 24.33 -12.05 0.17
N ARG A 200 24.64 -11.54 1.36
CA ARG A 200 24.37 -10.18 1.79
C ARG A 200 25.21 -9.17 1.03
N SER A 201 24.56 -8.14 0.52
CA SER A 201 25.18 -7.04 -0.21
C SER A 201 25.99 -6.12 0.72
N SER A 202 25.59 -6.01 1.99
CA SER A 202 26.22 -5.16 3.00
C SER A 202 27.65 -5.58 3.40
N ASP A 203 27.90 -6.90 3.51
CA ASP A 203 29.14 -7.45 4.04
C ASP A 203 29.72 -8.63 3.24
N SER A 204 29.07 -9.01 2.13
CA SER A 204 29.45 -10.16 1.27
C SER A 204 29.46 -11.52 1.98
N SER A 205 28.97 -11.62 3.22
CA SER A 205 28.79 -12.90 3.88
C SER A 205 27.52 -13.59 3.35
N TYR A 206 27.45 -14.91 3.52
CA TYR A 206 26.28 -15.66 3.08
C TYR A 206 25.68 -16.47 4.22
N PHE A 207 24.39 -16.74 4.09
CA PHE A 207 23.67 -17.70 4.92
C PHE A 207 22.79 -18.61 4.05
N SER A 208 22.37 -19.72 4.63
CA SER A 208 21.41 -20.62 4.00
C SER A 208 20.27 -20.98 4.94
N SER A 209 19.11 -21.22 4.37
CA SER A 209 17.90 -21.60 5.11
C SER A 209 17.23 -22.77 4.41
N ALA A 210 17.11 -23.91 5.11
CA ALA A 210 16.37 -25.08 4.65
C ALA A 210 14.86 -24.86 4.87
N PHE A 211 14.34 -23.83 4.21
CA PHE A 211 12.94 -23.42 4.28
C PHE A 211 12.29 -23.75 2.95
N GLY A 212 11.69 -24.93 2.85
CA GLY A 212 10.98 -25.39 1.67
C GLY A 212 11.12 -26.88 1.40
N GLN A 213 10.49 -27.32 0.32
CA GLN A 213 10.62 -28.66 -0.22
C GLN A 213 10.40 -28.67 -1.74
N THR A 214 10.63 -29.82 -2.38
CA THR A 214 10.38 -29.98 -3.82
C THR A 214 8.92 -29.70 -4.16
N GLY A 215 8.72 -28.86 -5.18
CA GLY A 215 7.40 -28.43 -5.65
C GLY A 215 6.91 -27.12 -5.04
N ASP A 216 7.61 -26.57 -4.05
CA ASP A 216 7.34 -25.21 -3.57
C ASP A 216 7.86 -24.16 -4.57
N ILE A 217 7.16 -23.03 -4.65
CA ILE A 217 7.48 -21.88 -5.51
C ILE A 217 7.98 -20.74 -4.61
N PRO A 218 9.17 -20.15 -4.87
CA PRO A 218 9.63 -18.97 -4.12
C PRO A 218 8.67 -17.80 -4.32
N ALA A 219 8.34 -17.12 -3.23
CA ALA A 219 7.35 -16.04 -3.19
C ALA A 219 7.75 -14.94 -2.19
N GLN A 220 9.06 -14.69 -2.06
CA GLN A 220 9.67 -13.75 -1.11
C GLN A 220 9.12 -12.32 -1.28
N ALA A 221 8.94 -11.64 -0.15
CA ALA A 221 8.33 -10.32 -0.04
C ALA A 221 8.38 -9.82 1.41
N ASP A 222 8.22 -8.53 1.66
CA ASP A 222 8.08 -7.98 3.03
C ASP A 222 6.64 -8.16 3.55
N PHE A 223 6.35 -9.22 4.32
CA PHE A 223 5.00 -9.52 4.83
C PHE A 223 4.71 -8.91 6.21
N ASP A 224 5.72 -8.50 6.97
CA ASP A 224 5.54 -7.89 8.28
C ASP A 224 5.79 -6.37 8.33
N GLY A 225 6.27 -5.80 7.23
CA GLY A 225 6.43 -4.37 6.99
C GLY A 225 7.65 -3.79 7.69
N ASP A 226 8.68 -4.60 7.93
CA ASP A 226 9.91 -4.15 8.59
C ASP A 226 10.93 -3.54 7.62
N GLY A 227 10.63 -3.57 6.32
CA GLY A 227 11.51 -3.07 5.27
C GLY A 227 12.56 -4.09 4.84
N LYS A 228 12.44 -5.37 5.19
CA LYS A 228 13.28 -6.46 4.67
C LYS A 228 12.43 -7.48 3.94
N THR A 229 13.09 -8.21 3.05
CA THR A 229 12.46 -9.31 2.32
C THR A 229 12.37 -10.55 3.21
N ASP A 230 11.15 -11.03 3.45
CA ASP A 230 10.92 -12.30 4.14
C ASP A 230 11.14 -13.47 3.20
N ILE A 231 11.78 -14.53 3.71
CA ILE A 231 11.86 -15.82 3.01
C ILE A 231 10.46 -16.43 2.99
N ALA A 232 9.90 -16.62 1.79
CA ALA A 232 8.54 -17.10 1.61
C ALA A 232 8.37 -18.05 0.43
N LEU A 233 7.41 -18.94 0.56
CA LEU A 233 7.06 -19.98 -0.41
C LEU A 233 5.55 -20.12 -0.54
N PHE A 234 5.10 -20.45 -1.75
CA PHE A 234 3.79 -21.01 -2.00
C PHE A 234 3.91 -22.49 -2.35
N ARG A 235 3.06 -23.33 -1.75
CA ARG A 235 2.95 -24.75 -2.03
C ARG A 235 1.67 -25.04 -2.79
N PRO A 236 1.71 -25.18 -4.14
CA PRO A 236 0.51 -25.41 -4.94
C PRO A 236 -0.24 -26.69 -4.57
N ALA A 237 0.50 -27.74 -4.17
CA ALA A 237 -0.07 -29.05 -3.85
C ALA A 237 -1.17 -29.00 -2.76
N ASN A 238 -1.13 -28.00 -1.87
CA ASN A 238 -2.13 -27.80 -0.83
C ASN A 238 -2.58 -26.33 -0.68
N GLY A 239 -2.27 -25.47 -1.66
CA GLY A 239 -2.68 -24.07 -1.66
C GLY A 239 -2.23 -23.27 -0.42
N THR A 240 -1.04 -23.56 0.12
CA THR A 240 -0.59 -22.99 1.40
C THR A 240 0.66 -22.13 1.22
N TRP A 241 0.69 -20.98 1.87
CA TRP A 241 1.83 -20.09 2.00
C TRP A 241 2.60 -20.38 3.27
N TYR A 242 3.92 -20.29 3.19
CA TYR A 242 4.85 -20.38 4.31
C TYR A 242 5.80 -19.21 4.20
N TYR A 243 5.99 -18.43 5.25
CA TYR A 243 7.04 -17.40 5.29
C TYR A 243 7.64 -17.28 6.68
N THR A 244 8.86 -16.74 6.75
CA THR A 244 9.53 -16.41 8.01
C THR A 244 9.70 -14.91 8.07
N LYS A 245 9.10 -14.29 9.07
CA LYS A 245 9.23 -12.86 9.35
C LYS A 245 10.68 -12.50 9.61
N SER A 246 11.23 -11.59 8.85
CA SER A 246 12.61 -11.14 8.96
C SER A 246 12.86 -10.33 10.24
N SER A 247 11.82 -9.67 10.77
CA SER A 247 11.92 -8.87 12.00
C SER A 247 12.16 -9.68 13.28
N ASP A 248 11.62 -10.88 13.38
CA ASP A 248 11.64 -11.70 14.60
C ASP A 248 11.86 -13.21 14.38
N GLN A 249 12.03 -13.64 13.13
CA GLN A 249 12.19 -15.03 12.70
C GLN A 249 10.99 -15.94 12.97
N THR A 250 9.79 -15.37 13.20
CA THR A 250 8.56 -16.15 13.37
C THR A 250 8.14 -16.80 12.05
N ALA A 251 7.99 -18.13 12.07
CA ALA A 251 7.40 -18.87 10.96
C ALA A 251 5.88 -18.71 10.93
N VAL A 252 5.35 -18.35 9.77
CA VAL A 252 3.91 -18.16 9.51
C VAL A 252 3.44 -19.13 8.44
N THR A 253 2.23 -19.68 8.62
CA THR A 253 1.57 -20.56 7.66
C THR A 253 0.16 -20.04 7.37
N VAL A 254 -0.17 -19.85 6.10
CA VAL A 254 -1.47 -19.32 5.67
C VAL A 254 -2.06 -20.23 4.59
N GLY A 255 -3.18 -20.88 4.88
CA GLY A 255 -3.91 -21.68 3.90
C GLY A 255 -4.75 -20.79 2.99
N TYR A 256 -4.18 -20.32 1.87
CA TYR A 256 -4.88 -19.48 0.92
C TYR A 256 -4.38 -19.66 -0.51
N GLY A 257 -5.19 -20.34 -1.32
CA GLY A 257 -4.89 -20.67 -2.71
C GLY A 257 -5.42 -22.05 -3.07
N LEU A 258 -5.26 -22.44 -4.33
CA LEU A 258 -5.65 -23.72 -4.89
C LEU A 258 -4.49 -24.31 -5.70
N ASN A 259 -4.59 -25.60 -6.00
CA ASN A 259 -3.67 -26.24 -6.95
C ASN A 259 -3.82 -25.61 -8.34
N GLY A 260 -2.69 -25.24 -8.95
CA GLY A 260 -2.64 -24.54 -10.24
C GLY A 260 -2.57 -23.01 -10.14
N ASP A 261 -2.72 -22.45 -8.93
CA ASP A 261 -2.46 -21.03 -8.69
C ASP A 261 -0.96 -20.73 -8.71
N THR A 262 -0.59 -19.51 -9.09
CA THR A 262 0.77 -18.98 -9.00
C THR A 262 0.83 -17.84 -7.97
N PRO A 263 1.89 -17.76 -7.14
CA PRO A 263 2.03 -16.65 -6.19
C PRO A 263 2.24 -15.33 -6.94
N ALA A 264 1.57 -14.28 -6.48
CA ALA A 264 1.71 -12.92 -7.00
C ALA A 264 1.60 -11.91 -5.84
N PRO A 265 2.40 -12.06 -4.76
CA PRO A 265 2.28 -11.19 -3.60
C PRO A 265 2.67 -9.77 -4.00
N ALA A 266 1.97 -8.76 -3.49
CA ALA A 266 2.26 -7.32 -3.62
C ALA A 266 1.43 -6.54 -2.58
N ASP A 267 1.70 -5.25 -2.38
CA ASP A 267 0.91 -4.37 -1.51
C ASP A 267 -0.28 -3.80 -2.29
N TYR A 268 -1.42 -4.49 -2.30
CA TYR A 268 -2.60 -4.07 -3.07
C TYR A 268 -3.50 -3.10 -2.28
N ASP A 269 -3.35 -3.02 -0.96
CA ASP A 269 -4.18 -2.18 -0.10
C ASP A 269 -3.51 -0.87 0.35
N GLY A 270 -2.18 -0.77 0.21
CA GLY A 270 -1.34 0.41 0.44
C GLY A 270 -0.85 0.56 1.88
N ASP A 271 -0.88 -0.51 2.68
CA ASP A 271 -0.47 -0.45 4.08
C ASP A 271 1.06 -0.51 4.27
N GLY A 272 1.81 -0.82 3.21
CA GLY A 272 3.25 -0.99 3.20
C GLY A 272 3.72 -2.43 3.38
N ARG A 273 2.81 -3.42 3.39
CA ARG A 273 3.12 -4.84 3.54
C ARG A 273 2.68 -5.64 2.33
N ALA A 274 3.28 -6.81 2.19
CA ALA A 274 2.80 -7.83 1.28
C ALA A 274 1.40 -8.31 1.63
N ASP A 275 0.51 -8.26 0.66
CA ASP A 275 -0.68 -9.08 0.71
C ASP A 275 -0.40 -10.48 0.17
N ILE A 276 -1.00 -11.47 0.82
CA ILE A 276 -0.99 -12.85 0.35
C ILE A 276 -1.91 -12.92 -0.88
N THR A 277 -1.31 -13.04 -2.06
CA THR A 277 -2.06 -13.00 -3.33
C THR A 277 -1.66 -14.13 -4.25
N VAL A 278 -2.67 -14.81 -4.79
CA VAL A 278 -2.52 -15.80 -5.86
C VAL A 278 -3.15 -15.30 -7.15
N TRP A 279 -2.50 -15.58 -8.28
CA TRP A 279 -3.11 -15.47 -9.60
C TRP A 279 -3.57 -16.85 -10.06
N ARG A 280 -4.86 -16.94 -10.39
CA ARG A 280 -5.50 -18.16 -10.87
C ARG A 280 -5.74 -18.04 -12.36
N ALA A 281 -5.02 -18.82 -13.16
CA ALA A 281 -5.15 -18.81 -14.62
C ALA A 281 -6.41 -19.54 -15.13
N SER A 282 -6.92 -20.49 -14.36
CA SER A 282 -8.01 -21.38 -14.76
C SER A 282 -9.38 -20.72 -14.67
N GLY A 283 -10.26 -21.00 -15.63
CA GLY A 283 -11.61 -20.44 -15.65
C GLY A 283 -11.59 -18.98 -16.08
N THR A 284 -12.17 -18.09 -15.26
CA THR A 284 -12.00 -16.64 -15.40
C THR A 284 -10.72 -16.23 -14.66
N PRO A 285 -9.65 -15.82 -15.36
CA PRO A 285 -8.41 -15.46 -14.68
C PRO A 285 -8.62 -14.35 -13.66
N THR A 286 -8.15 -14.57 -12.44
CA THR A 286 -8.49 -13.73 -11.30
C THR A 286 -7.33 -13.68 -10.32
N PHE A 287 -7.02 -12.48 -9.82
CA PHE A 287 -6.20 -12.30 -8.62
C PHE A 287 -7.07 -12.45 -7.38
N TYR A 288 -6.63 -13.29 -6.44
CA TYR A 288 -7.26 -13.46 -5.14
C TYR A 288 -6.28 -13.02 -4.06
N THR A 289 -6.67 -12.01 -3.29
CA THR A 289 -5.81 -11.32 -2.32
C THR A 289 -6.41 -11.44 -0.92
N VAL A 290 -5.56 -11.71 0.07
CA VAL A 290 -5.85 -11.48 1.50
C VAL A 290 -5.07 -10.24 1.90
N ARG A 291 -5.80 -9.16 2.17
CA ARG A 291 -5.22 -7.89 2.59
C ARG A 291 -4.55 -8.02 3.94
N SER A 292 -3.35 -7.51 4.04
CA SER A 292 -2.49 -7.58 5.22
C SER A 292 -2.95 -6.64 6.34
N SER A 293 -3.60 -5.52 5.99
CA SER A 293 -4.08 -4.52 6.95
C SER A 293 -5.23 -5.01 7.84
N ASP A 294 -6.16 -5.82 7.29
CA ASP A 294 -7.37 -6.25 7.98
C ASP A 294 -7.82 -7.71 7.74
N GLY A 295 -7.07 -8.48 6.94
CA GLY A 295 -7.42 -9.86 6.57
C GLY A 295 -8.57 -9.97 5.58
N GLY A 296 -9.07 -8.86 5.04
CA GLY A 296 -10.18 -8.81 4.10
C GLY A 296 -9.82 -9.45 2.76
N LEU A 297 -10.78 -10.19 2.19
CA LEU A 297 -10.61 -10.85 0.91
C LEU A 297 -10.94 -9.89 -0.24
N GLN A 298 -10.04 -9.79 -1.22
CA GLN A 298 -10.21 -9.03 -2.44
C GLN A 298 -10.05 -9.93 -3.66
N GLN A 299 -10.84 -9.66 -4.70
CA GLN A 299 -10.82 -10.40 -5.96
C GLN A 299 -10.81 -9.43 -7.13
N ALA A 300 -9.91 -9.64 -8.08
CA ALA A 300 -9.85 -8.88 -9.32
C ALA A 300 -9.86 -9.84 -10.52
N PRO A 301 -11.03 -10.10 -11.14
CA PRO A 301 -11.13 -10.88 -12.37
C PRO A 301 -10.49 -10.12 -13.53
N TYR A 302 -9.22 -10.39 -13.78
CA TYR A 302 -8.41 -9.60 -14.70
C TYR A 302 -7.38 -10.46 -15.45
N GLY A 303 -7.33 -10.26 -16.76
CA GLY A 303 -6.51 -11.03 -17.70
C GLY A 303 -7.27 -12.10 -18.48
N ALA A 304 -6.53 -12.89 -19.24
CA ALA A 304 -7.01 -14.01 -20.05
C ALA A 304 -6.12 -15.25 -19.87
N SER A 305 -6.64 -16.41 -20.30
CA SER A 305 -5.90 -17.67 -20.25
C SER A 305 -4.60 -17.56 -21.05
N GLY A 306 -3.49 -17.97 -20.44
CA GLY A 306 -2.15 -17.90 -21.04
C GLY A 306 -1.39 -16.62 -20.75
N ASP A 307 -2.01 -15.63 -20.09
CA ASP A 307 -1.30 -14.46 -19.60
C ASP A 307 -0.38 -14.83 -18.42
N LYS A 308 0.53 -13.93 -18.09
CA LYS A 308 1.37 -14.00 -16.89
C LYS A 308 1.07 -12.84 -15.96
N ALA A 309 0.96 -13.09 -14.66
CA ALA A 309 0.79 -12.04 -13.66
C ALA A 309 2.08 -11.21 -13.49
N VAL A 310 1.95 -9.89 -13.54
CA VAL A 310 3.05 -8.91 -13.37
C VAL A 310 2.61 -7.70 -12.53
N PRO A 311 2.00 -7.91 -11.34
CA PRO A 311 1.43 -6.82 -10.55
C PRO A 311 2.51 -5.89 -10.00
N ALA A 312 2.40 -4.58 -10.21
CA ALA A 312 3.36 -3.58 -9.73
C ALA A 312 2.64 -2.22 -9.61
N ASP A 313 3.25 -1.24 -8.96
CA ASP A 313 2.73 0.14 -8.96
C ASP A 313 3.13 0.85 -10.26
N TYR A 314 2.28 0.83 -11.30
CA TYR A 314 2.58 1.45 -12.59
C TYR A 314 2.05 2.89 -12.69
N ASP A 315 1.17 3.32 -11.79
CA ASP A 315 0.59 4.66 -11.80
C ASP A 315 1.16 5.61 -10.72
N GLY A 316 1.93 5.06 -9.78
CA GLY A 316 2.69 5.78 -8.76
C GLY A 316 1.84 6.16 -7.56
N ASP A 317 0.74 5.45 -7.28
CA ASP A 317 -0.15 5.75 -6.16
C ASP A 317 0.26 5.08 -4.84
N GLY A 318 1.33 4.27 -4.87
CA GLY A 318 1.86 3.53 -3.74
C GLY A 318 1.19 2.17 -3.51
N LYS A 319 0.31 1.73 -4.40
CA LYS A 319 -0.32 0.40 -4.38
C LYS A 319 0.04 -0.39 -5.63
N ALA A 320 0.08 -1.70 -5.50
CA ALA A 320 0.23 -2.57 -6.63
C ALA A 320 -1.04 -2.57 -7.49
N ASP A 321 -0.86 -2.36 -8.79
CA ASP A 321 -1.87 -2.54 -9.81
C ASP A 321 -2.00 -4.02 -10.16
N TYR A 322 -3.22 -4.43 -10.52
CA TYR A 322 -3.41 -5.75 -11.13
C TYR A 322 -2.98 -5.69 -12.59
N ALA A 323 -1.89 -6.37 -12.93
CA ALA A 323 -1.37 -6.35 -14.28
C ALA A 323 -1.02 -7.74 -14.81
N VAL A 324 -1.17 -7.90 -16.12
CA VAL A 324 -0.84 -9.13 -16.83
C VAL A 324 -0.05 -8.85 -18.12
N TYR A 325 0.91 -9.73 -18.41
CA TYR A 325 1.65 -9.76 -19.66
C TYR A 325 1.14 -10.90 -20.55
N ARG A 326 0.61 -10.53 -21.71
CA ARG A 326 0.11 -11.46 -22.73
C ARG A 326 1.16 -11.65 -23.81
N THR A 327 1.73 -12.84 -23.87
CA THR A 327 2.71 -13.20 -24.89
C THR A 327 2.04 -13.43 -26.25
N GLY A 328 2.62 -12.90 -27.31
CA GLY A 328 2.19 -13.15 -28.68
C GLY A 328 3.21 -12.62 -29.69
N ALA A 329 2.92 -12.69 -30.99
CA ALA A 329 3.77 -12.02 -31.99
C ALA A 329 3.93 -10.52 -31.69
N ASN A 330 2.85 -9.92 -31.20
CA ASN A 330 2.78 -8.61 -30.59
C ASN A 330 2.35 -8.81 -29.13
N SER A 331 3.29 -8.79 -28.20
CA SER A 331 2.96 -8.96 -26.78
C SER A 331 2.30 -7.69 -26.24
N ASN A 332 1.42 -7.85 -25.25
CA ASN A 332 0.67 -6.75 -24.66
C ASN A 332 0.74 -6.79 -23.14
N TRP A 333 0.87 -5.61 -22.54
CA TRP A 333 0.73 -5.37 -21.11
C TRP A 333 -0.66 -4.80 -20.87
N TYR A 334 -1.41 -5.40 -19.96
CA TYR A 334 -2.70 -4.89 -19.50
C TYR A 334 -2.59 -4.58 -18.01
N ILE A 335 -2.86 -3.34 -17.62
CA ILE A 335 -2.65 -2.85 -16.26
C ILE A 335 -3.96 -2.22 -15.80
N LEU A 336 -4.54 -2.74 -14.71
CA LEU A 336 -5.68 -2.16 -14.02
C LEU A 336 -5.17 -1.29 -12.87
N GLN A 337 -5.21 0.02 -13.10
CA GLN A 337 -4.73 1.03 -12.18
C GLN A 337 -5.54 1.04 -10.89
N SER A 338 -4.85 0.97 -9.76
CA SER A 338 -5.42 0.91 -8.42
C SER A 338 -6.02 2.26 -8.00
N SER A 339 -5.46 3.38 -8.48
CA SER A 339 -5.91 4.74 -8.16
C SER A 339 -7.30 5.10 -8.70
N ASN A 340 -7.69 4.52 -9.86
CA ASN A 340 -8.85 4.96 -10.62
C ASN A 340 -9.64 3.82 -11.32
N ALA A 341 -9.20 2.57 -11.15
CA ALA A 341 -9.76 1.37 -11.78
C ALA A 341 -9.84 1.40 -13.31
N GLN A 342 -9.05 2.25 -13.98
CA GLN A 342 -8.92 2.26 -15.43
C GLN A 342 -7.91 1.23 -15.90
N THR A 343 -8.18 0.66 -17.07
CA THR A 343 -7.21 -0.20 -17.76
C THR A 343 -6.35 0.63 -18.70
N THR A 344 -5.04 0.57 -18.52
CA THR A 344 -4.07 0.98 -19.52
C THR A 344 -3.55 -0.24 -20.27
N THR A 345 -3.21 -0.07 -21.55
CA THR A 345 -2.73 -1.15 -22.40
C THR A 345 -1.55 -0.68 -23.23
N TYR A 346 -0.48 -1.47 -23.22
CA TYR A 346 0.72 -1.19 -23.99
C TYR A 346 1.08 -2.41 -24.83
N GLN A 347 1.10 -2.25 -26.14
CA GLN A 347 1.68 -3.24 -27.04
C GLN A 347 3.20 -3.09 -27.00
N PHE A 348 3.88 -3.93 -26.23
CA PHE A 348 5.31 -3.84 -25.99
C PHE A 348 5.94 -5.22 -25.77
N GLY A 349 6.90 -5.56 -26.63
CA GLY A 349 7.53 -6.88 -26.69
C GLY A 349 6.98 -7.77 -27.81
N ILE A 350 7.68 -8.87 -28.04
CA ILE A 350 7.35 -9.88 -29.07
C ILE A 350 7.37 -11.30 -28.48
N SER A 351 7.12 -12.29 -29.34
CA SER A 351 7.12 -13.69 -28.94
C SER A 351 8.50 -14.12 -28.44
N GLY A 352 8.53 -14.74 -27.26
CA GLY A 352 9.75 -15.21 -26.60
C GLY A 352 10.44 -14.19 -25.69
N ASP A 353 9.99 -12.93 -25.70
CA ASP A 353 10.47 -11.93 -24.75
C ASP A 353 9.99 -12.26 -23.32
N LYS A 354 10.88 -12.09 -22.34
CA LYS A 354 10.60 -12.25 -20.90
C LYS A 354 10.21 -10.90 -20.30
N GLU A 355 9.15 -10.89 -19.51
CA GLU A 355 8.72 -9.79 -18.65
C GLU A 355 9.78 -9.46 -17.60
N VAL A 356 10.17 -8.18 -17.50
CA VAL A 356 11.23 -7.69 -16.60
C VAL A 356 10.90 -6.28 -16.09
N GLN A 357 9.63 -6.01 -15.78
CA GLN A 357 9.17 -4.72 -15.24
C GLN A 357 9.94 -4.34 -13.96
N ASN A 358 10.26 -3.06 -13.80
CA ASN A 358 10.93 -2.43 -12.64
C ASN A 358 10.93 -0.90 -12.86
N ASP A 359 11.31 -0.09 -11.87
CA ASP A 359 11.54 1.35 -12.02
C ASP A 359 12.95 1.61 -12.56
N TYR A 360 13.09 1.82 -13.86
CA TYR A 360 14.37 1.96 -14.55
C TYR A 360 14.77 3.41 -14.83
N ASP A 361 13.94 4.37 -14.46
CA ASP A 361 14.21 5.80 -14.60
C ASP A 361 14.16 6.59 -13.29
N GLY A 362 13.81 5.93 -12.18
CA GLY A 362 13.87 6.47 -10.83
C GLY A 362 12.69 7.37 -10.48
N ASP A 363 11.60 7.31 -11.26
CA ASP A 363 10.45 8.20 -11.10
C ASP A 363 9.44 7.72 -10.05
N GLY A 364 9.69 6.56 -9.44
CA GLY A 364 8.80 5.95 -8.45
C GLY A 364 7.63 5.19 -9.06
N LYS A 365 7.65 4.92 -10.36
CA LYS A 365 6.68 4.05 -11.04
C LYS A 365 7.37 2.87 -11.66
N CYS A 366 6.64 1.76 -11.71
CA CYS A 366 7.09 0.60 -12.45
C CYS A 366 7.05 0.90 -13.95
N ASP A 367 8.20 0.78 -14.62
CA ASP A 367 8.27 0.76 -16.07
C ASP A 367 7.93 -0.61 -16.61
N ILE A 368 7.35 -0.65 -17.81
CA ILE A 368 7.22 -1.90 -18.56
C ILE A 368 8.53 -2.17 -19.32
N ALA A 369 9.02 -3.40 -19.21
CA ALA A 369 10.26 -3.79 -19.87
C ALA A 369 10.24 -5.27 -20.25
N VAL A 370 10.97 -5.58 -21.32
CA VAL A 370 11.17 -6.95 -21.79
C VAL A 370 12.64 -7.26 -22.02
N TRP A 371 13.04 -8.50 -21.71
CA TRP A 371 14.34 -9.05 -22.06
C TRP A 371 14.21 -10.10 -23.15
N ARG A 372 14.93 -9.92 -24.25
CA ARG A 372 14.89 -10.78 -25.42
C ARG A 372 15.98 -11.84 -25.36
N SER A 373 15.58 -13.07 -25.09
CA SER A 373 16.53 -14.18 -24.91
C SER A 373 17.29 -14.60 -26.16
N SER A 374 16.81 -14.21 -27.35
CA SER A 374 17.45 -14.54 -28.62
C SER A 374 18.71 -13.70 -28.91
N ASN A 375 18.82 -12.52 -28.31
CA ASN A 375 19.96 -11.62 -28.52
C ASN A 375 20.53 -11.00 -27.23
N GLY A 376 19.90 -11.18 -26.07
CA GLY A 376 20.36 -10.60 -24.81
C GLY A 376 20.06 -9.12 -24.65
N HIS A 377 19.08 -8.57 -25.39
CA HIS A 377 18.71 -7.16 -25.30
C HIS A 377 17.57 -6.91 -24.33
N TRP A 378 17.67 -5.79 -23.61
CA TRP A 378 16.63 -5.19 -22.80
C TRP A 378 15.95 -4.09 -23.60
N TYR A 379 14.62 -4.06 -23.57
CA TYR A 379 13.80 -2.97 -24.09
C TYR A 379 12.96 -2.45 -22.94
N ILE A 380 13.12 -1.18 -22.60
CA ILE A 380 12.56 -0.57 -21.39
C ILE A 380 11.78 0.65 -21.81
N ARG A 381 10.48 0.70 -21.52
CA ARG A 381 9.63 1.85 -21.80
C ARG A 381 9.47 2.67 -20.52
N GLN A 382 10.23 3.75 -20.46
CA GLN A 382 10.40 4.62 -19.29
C GLN A 382 9.17 5.50 -19.07
N SER A 383 8.58 5.44 -17.89
CA SER A 383 7.32 6.07 -17.53
C SER A 383 7.49 7.57 -17.24
N GLY A 384 8.56 7.97 -16.57
CA GLY A 384 8.94 9.36 -16.30
C GLY A 384 9.37 10.12 -17.55
N LEU A 385 9.78 9.42 -18.60
CA LEU A 385 10.21 9.97 -19.89
C LEU A 385 9.16 9.84 -21.00
N ASN A 386 7.88 9.97 -20.65
CA ASN A 386 6.73 9.93 -21.58
C ASN A 386 6.68 8.66 -22.46
N GLY A 387 7.19 7.54 -21.96
CA GLY A 387 7.23 6.27 -22.69
C GLY A 387 8.38 6.14 -23.68
N THR A 388 9.45 6.94 -23.55
CA THR A 388 10.67 6.77 -24.34
C THR A 388 11.23 5.37 -24.12
N VAL A 389 11.70 4.73 -25.20
CA VAL A 389 12.24 3.37 -25.13
C VAL A 389 13.76 3.44 -25.04
N ARG A 390 14.31 2.89 -23.95
CA ARG A 390 15.72 2.60 -23.77
C ARG A 390 16.01 1.16 -24.22
N GLU A 391 17.02 0.98 -25.06
CA GLU A 391 17.50 -0.32 -25.49
C GLU A 391 18.92 -0.54 -24.98
N GLU A 392 19.17 -1.67 -24.34
CA GLU A 392 20.47 -2.01 -23.77
C GLU A 392 20.85 -3.45 -24.08
N ALA A 393 22.07 -3.67 -24.57
CA ALA A 393 22.60 -5.02 -24.78
C ALA A 393 23.25 -5.52 -23.48
N TRP A 394 22.57 -6.40 -22.75
CA TRP A 394 23.09 -6.94 -21.49
C TRP A 394 22.64 -8.37 -21.21
N GLY A 395 23.64 -9.26 -21.11
CA GLY A 395 23.45 -10.70 -20.97
C GLY A 395 23.55 -11.45 -22.30
N ILE A 396 23.42 -12.76 -22.23
CA ILE A 396 23.49 -13.66 -23.39
C ILE A 396 22.32 -14.65 -23.40
N SER A 397 22.16 -15.38 -24.50
CA SER A 397 21.16 -16.43 -24.59
C SER A 397 21.37 -17.50 -23.51
N GLY A 398 20.29 -17.89 -22.85
CA GLY A 398 20.31 -18.83 -21.70
C GLY A 398 20.38 -18.14 -20.35
N ASP A 399 20.68 -16.84 -20.28
CA ASP A 399 20.62 -16.09 -19.04
C ASP A 399 19.16 -15.91 -18.55
N ILE A 400 19.02 -15.68 -17.24
CA ILE A 400 17.76 -15.31 -16.58
C ILE A 400 17.88 -13.85 -16.16
N PRO A 401 17.02 -12.94 -16.65
CA PRO A 401 17.02 -11.56 -16.22
C PRO A 401 16.47 -11.44 -14.80
N VAL A 402 17.12 -10.63 -13.96
CA VAL A 402 16.78 -10.43 -12.54
C VAL A 402 16.98 -8.96 -12.16
N PRO A 403 16.21 -8.03 -12.76
CA PRO A 403 16.41 -6.59 -12.54
C PRO A 403 16.02 -6.19 -11.11
N ALA A 404 16.93 -5.51 -10.43
CA ALA A 404 16.74 -5.03 -9.06
C ALA A 404 17.78 -3.96 -8.70
N PHE A 405 17.88 -3.55 -7.44
CA PHE A 405 18.68 -2.41 -6.99
C PHE A 405 19.95 -2.91 -6.29
N TYR A 406 20.91 -3.41 -7.05
CA TYR A 406 22.17 -3.97 -6.55
C TYR A 406 23.23 -2.89 -6.26
N ARG A 407 23.09 -1.68 -6.82
CA ARG A 407 24.16 -0.66 -6.86
C ARG A 407 24.00 0.53 -5.90
N ARG A 408 23.07 0.51 -4.94
CA ARG A 408 22.91 1.66 -4.01
C ARG A 408 24.20 2.02 -3.28
#